data_AF-A0A433V604-F1
#
_entry.id   AF-A0A433V604-F1
#
_cell.length_a   1.000
_cell.length_b   1.000
_cell.length_c   1.000
_cell.angle_alpha   90.00
_cell.angle_beta   90.00
_cell.angle_gamma   90.00
#
_symmetry.space_group_name_H-M   'P 1'
#
loop_
_entity.id
_entity.type
_entity.pdbx_description
1 polymer ?
#
loop_
_entity_poly.entity_id
_entity_poly.type
_entity_poly.pdbx_seq_one_letter_code
_entity_poly.pdbx_strand_id
1 'polypeptide(L)'
;MKKSLISTTLVCAIFAALIIPSIPASASYDNGILPHVDGNYQFPQTKWSNVRHTLRVHIPKNSQSISQISIAVPETINWSNKLKDVVVSGNNGQKVNANISINEKTIILAFNEPVSPNSKLEIDIKNIRQPLRGNGPVYRLFAKSVNSDTSIQIGIARFRVNNN
;
A
#
# COMPACT_ATOMS: atom_id res chain seq x y z
N MET A 1 -55.95 10.31 59.86
CA MET A 1 -54.79 11.22 59.66
C MET A 1 -54.05 10.82 58.39
N LYS A 2 -53.91 11.75 57.42
CA LYS A 2 -52.81 11.91 56.41
C LYS A 2 -52.67 10.79 55.33
N LYS A 3 -53.05 11.03 54.05
CA LYS A 3 -52.26 11.57 52.88
C LYS A 3 -51.01 10.72 52.55
N SER A 4 -50.56 10.44 51.32
CA SER A 4 -50.95 10.68 49.93
C SER A 4 -50.07 9.76 49.03
N LEU A 5 -50.50 9.57 47.79
CA LEU A 5 -49.87 8.97 46.59
C LEU A 5 -48.34 8.97 46.49
N ILE A 6 -47.76 7.91 45.92
CA ILE A 6 -46.48 7.97 45.19
C ILE A 6 -46.61 7.15 43.89
N SER A 7 -46.71 7.86 42.78
CA SER A 7 -46.48 7.36 41.42
C SER A 7 -44.98 7.51 41.14
N THR A 8 -44.31 6.45 40.67
CA THR A 8 -42.89 6.55 40.29
C THR A 8 -42.67 5.95 38.92
N THR A 9 -42.20 6.83 38.05
CA THR A 9 -42.11 6.75 36.60
C THR A 9 -41.05 5.76 36.14
N LEU A 10 -41.40 4.86 35.22
CA LEU A 10 -40.47 3.98 34.52
C LEU A 10 -39.69 4.81 33.48
N VAL A 11 -38.36 4.86 33.57
CA VAL A 11 -37.50 5.48 32.55
C VAL A 11 -36.87 4.37 31.70
N CYS A 12 -37.35 4.21 30.47
CA CYS A 12 -36.70 3.38 29.45
C CYS A 12 -35.65 4.21 28.71
N ALA A 13 -34.37 3.92 28.90
CA ALA A 13 -33.29 4.49 28.11
C ALA A 13 -33.02 3.59 26.88
N ILE A 14 -33.30 4.11 25.68
CA ILE A 14 -33.00 3.43 24.42
C ILE A 14 -31.61 3.87 23.96
N PHE A 15 -30.62 2.98 24.04
CA PHE A 15 -29.29 3.21 23.45
C PHE A 15 -29.35 2.89 21.95
N ALA A 16 -29.36 3.92 21.11
CA ALA A 16 -29.18 3.77 19.67
C ALA A 16 -27.67 3.68 19.36
N ALA A 17 -27.17 2.48 19.06
CA ALA A 17 -25.80 2.31 18.58
C ALA A 17 -25.71 2.71 17.11
N LEU A 18 -25.10 3.87 16.83
CA LEU A 18 -24.75 4.29 15.47
C LEU A 18 -23.53 3.46 15.00
N ILE A 19 -23.79 2.42 14.21
CA ILE A 19 -22.74 1.71 13.48
C ILE A 19 -22.36 2.59 12.29
N ILE A 20 -21.30 3.38 12.42
CA ILE A 20 -20.73 4.12 11.29
C ILE A 20 -19.91 3.11 10.47
N PRO A 21 -20.30 2.77 9.23
CA PRO A 21 -19.45 1.95 8.38
C PRO A 21 -18.18 2.74 8.09
N SER A 22 -17.03 2.21 8.52
CA SER A 22 -15.72 2.70 8.11
C SER A 22 -15.46 2.23 6.69
N ILE A 23 -16.05 2.92 5.71
CA ILE A 23 -15.66 2.74 4.31
C ILE A 23 -14.27 3.35 4.20
N PRO A 24 -13.21 2.59 3.89
CA PRO A 24 -11.92 3.19 3.60
C PRO A 24 -12.11 4.11 2.39
N ALA A 25 -11.91 5.41 2.58
CA ALA A 25 -11.89 6.37 1.50
C ALA A 25 -10.64 6.10 0.64
N SER A 26 -10.78 5.26 -0.38
CA SER A 26 -9.79 5.16 -1.45
C SER A 26 -10.11 6.25 -2.46
N ALA A 27 -9.36 7.36 -2.40
CA ALA A 27 -9.39 8.39 -3.43
C ALA A 27 -8.64 7.89 -4.68
N SER A 28 -9.10 6.78 -5.28
CA SER A 28 -8.60 6.30 -6.57
C SER A 28 -9.17 7.18 -7.67
N TYR A 29 -8.60 8.38 -7.85
CA TYR A 29 -8.94 9.25 -8.97
C TYR A 29 -8.42 8.63 -10.27
N ASP A 30 -9.29 7.91 -10.97
CA ASP A 30 -9.01 7.35 -12.29
C ASP A 30 -8.68 8.43 -13.35
N ASN A 31 -9.16 9.66 -13.08
CA ASN A 31 -8.87 10.86 -13.88
C ASN A 31 -7.54 11.56 -13.53
N GLY A 32 -6.72 10.98 -12.64
CA GLY A 32 -5.41 11.53 -12.30
C GLY A 32 -4.47 11.62 -13.51
N ILE A 33 -3.45 12.48 -13.42
CA ILE A 33 -2.42 12.63 -14.47
C ILE A 33 -1.06 12.02 -14.07
N LEU A 34 -0.90 11.66 -12.80
CA LEU A 34 0.32 11.05 -12.26
C LEU A 34 0.03 9.64 -11.73
N PRO A 35 0.93 8.68 -11.97
CA PRO A 35 0.90 7.41 -11.25
C PRO A 35 1.00 7.66 -9.74
N HIS A 36 0.36 6.79 -8.96
CA HIS A 36 0.39 6.89 -7.51
C HIS A 36 0.31 5.52 -6.84
N VAL A 37 0.74 5.48 -5.59
CA VAL A 37 0.55 4.30 -4.72
C VAL A 37 -0.90 4.30 -4.23
N ASP A 38 -1.69 3.30 -4.63
CA ASP A 38 -3.10 3.16 -4.22
C ASP A 38 -3.28 2.28 -2.99
N GLY A 39 -2.25 1.52 -2.60
CA GLY A 39 -2.23 0.80 -1.33
C GLY A 39 -1.01 -0.09 -1.13
N ASN A 40 -0.99 -0.76 0.03
CA ASN A 40 0.01 -1.76 0.37
C ASN A 40 -0.57 -2.76 1.36
N TYR A 41 -0.07 -4.00 1.32
CA TYR A 41 -0.47 -5.05 2.26
C TYR A 41 0.66 -6.05 2.47
N GLN A 42 0.65 -6.76 3.60
CA GLN A 42 1.64 -7.79 3.91
C GLN A 42 1.01 -9.18 4.01
N PHE A 43 1.81 -10.21 3.76
CA PHE A 43 1.45 -11.59 3.99
C PHE A 43 2.59 -12.37 4.67
N PRO A 44 2.34 -13.11 5.76
CA PRO A 44 1.07 -13.16 6.50
C PRO A 44 0.72 -11.81 7.15
N GLN A 45 -0.58 -11.58 7.40
CA GLN A 45 -1.07 -10.36 8.05
C GLN A 45 -0.75 -10.30 9.55
N THR A 46 -0.14 -11.36 10.11
CA THR A 46 0.13 -11.52 11.55
C THR A 46 1.56 -11.11 11.92
N LYS A 47 1.92 -11.22 13.21
CA LYS A 47 3.20 -10.77 13.81
C LYS A 47 4.42 -11.62 13.43
N TRP A 48 4.58 -11.97 12.16
CA TRP A 48 5.76 -12.70 11.70
C TRP A 48 6.89 -11.73 11.42
N SER A 49 8.10 -12.14 11.79
CA SER A 49 9.31 -11.41 11.41
C SER A 49 9.57 -11.55 9.92
N ASN A 50 9.32 -12.71 9.32
CA ASN A 50 9.48 -12.93 7.89
C ASN A 50 8.14 -12.79 7.15
N VAL A 51 8.04 -11.81 6.26
CA VAL A 51 6.83 -11.48 5.51
C VAL A 51 7.13 -11.18 4.05
N ARG A 52 6.07 -11.17 3.24
CA ARG A 52 6.04 -10.54 1.93
C ARG A 52 5.34 -9.20 2.05
N HIS A 53 5.91 -8.16 1.46
CA HIS A 53 5.25 -6.87 1.28
C HIS A 53 4.80 -6.75 -0.16
N THR A 54 3.55 -6.32 -0.34
CA THR A 54 3.00 -6.00 -1.64
C THR A 54 2.72 -4.51 -1.70
N LEU A 55 3.27 -3.86 -2.71
CA LEU A 55 3.08 -2.45 -3.03
C LEU A 55 2.14 -2.38 -4.23
N ARG A 56 1.08 -1.58 -4.15
CA ARG A 56 0.15 -1.40 -5.27
C ARG A 56 0.35 -0.01 -5.87
N VAL A 57 0.51 0.02 -7.19
CA VAL A 57 0.70 1.24 -7.97
C VAL A 57 -0.39 1.31 -9.01
N HIS A 58 -1.11 2.42 -9.02
CA HIS A 58 -2.11 2.73 -10.02
C HIS A 58 -1.55 3.76 -11.01
N ILE A 59 -1.71 3.48 -12.30
CA ILE A 59 -1.33 4.33 -13.42
C ILE A 59 -2.65 4.82 -14.06
N PRO A 60 -3.10 6.05 -13.75
CA PRO A 60 -4.40 6.56 -14.22
C PRO A 60 -4.52 6.65 -15.74
N LYS A 61 -5.75 6.72 -16.24
CA LYS A 61 -6.04 6.79 -17.69
C LYS A 61 -5.40 7.97 -18.40
N ASN A 62 -5.31 9.13 -17.75
CA ASN A 62 -4.76 10.36 -18.33
C ASN A 62 -3.27 10.55 -18.02
N SER A 63 -2.60 9.54 -17.45
CA SER A 63 -1.17 9.59 -17.17
C SER A 63 -0.34 9.17 -18.39
N GLN A 64 0.97 9.42 -18.33
CA GLN A 64 1.91 8.89 -19.32
C GLN A 64 2.24 7.43 -19.02
N SER A 65 2.58 6.67 -20.05
CA SER A 65 3.15 5.33 -19.87
C SER A 65 4.43 5.39 -19.04
N ILE A 66 4.65 4.36 -18.23
CA ILE A 66 5.79 4.28 -17.30
C ILE A 66 6.83 3.31 -17.85
N SER A 67 8.06 3.80 -17.99
CA SER A 67 9.20 3.02 -18.46
C SER A 67 9.96 2.37 -17.30
N GLN A 68 9.91 2.99 -16.11
CA GLN A 68 10.62 2.48 -14.94
C GLN A 68 9.93 2.84 -13.63
N ILE A 69 9.98 1.94 -12.66
CA ILE A 69 9.69 2.22 -11.25
C ILE A 69 10.94 1.98 -10.40
N SER A 70 11.23 2.90 -9.49
CA SER A 70 12.30 2.78 -8.51
C SER A 70 11.71 2.77 -7.10
N ILE A 71 12.15 1.84 -6.26
CA ILE A 71 11.61 1.63 -4.92
C ILE A 71 12.76 1.74 -3.93
N ALA A 72 12.73 2.79 -3.12
CA ALA A 72 13.64 2.92 -2.00
C ALA A 72 13.16 2.01 -0.86
N VAL A 73 13.96 0.99 -0.56
CA VAL A 73 13.73 0.04 0.52
C VAL A 73 14.16 0.68 1.84
N PRO A 74 13.29 0.70 2.86
CA PRO A 74 13.61 1.34 4.13
C PRO A 74 14.69 0.58 4.90
N GLU A 75 15.48 1.31 5.69
CA GLU A 75 16.53 0.72 6.53
C GLU A 75 15.98 -0.07 7.72
N THR A 76 14.70 0.10 8.04
CA THR A 76 14.06 -0.58 9.17
C THR A 76 13.85 -2.07 8.93
N ILE A 77 14.10 -2.57 7.71
CA ILE A 77 13.96 -3.99 7.37
C ILE A 77 15.27 -4.58 6.86
N ASN A 78 15.38 -5.89 6.99
CA ASN A 78 16.36 -6.67 6.25
C ASN A 78 15.61 -7.52 5.22
N TRP A 79 16.12 -7.63 4.00
CA TRP A 79 15.53 -8.46 2.96
C TRP A 79 16.63 -9.18 2.19
N SER A 80 16.26 -10.20 1.43
CA SER A 80 17.24 -11.10 0.80
C SER A 80 18.15 -10.43 -0.22
N ASN A 81 17.76 -9.27 -0.76
CA ASN A 81 18.41 -8.59 -1.87
C ASN A 81 18.56 -9.46 -3.13
N LYS A 82 17.67 -10.45 -3.32
CA LYS A 82 17.70 -11.36 -4.47
C LYS A 82 16.66 -10.94 -5.50
N LEU A 83 17.07 -10.84 -6.77
CA LEU A 83 16.17 -10.47 -7.88
C LEU A 83 14.92 -11.35 -7.95
N LYS A 84 15.06 -12.66 -7.68
CA LYS A 84 13.94 -13.63 -7.69
C LYS A 84 12.87 -13.39 -6.63
N ASP A 85 13.20 -12.60 -5.60
CA ASP A 85 12.27 -12.28 -4.51
C ASP A 85 11.44 -11.03 -4.80
N VAL A 86 11.71 -10.37 -5.92
CA VAL A 86 10.90 -9.27 -6.46
C VAL A 86 10.05 -9.80 -7.61
N VAL A 87 8.74 -9.63 -7.53
CA VAL A 87 7.80 -10.03 -8.57
C VAL A 87 6.88 -8.86 -8.89
N VAL A 88 6.69 -8.59 -10.18
CA VAL A 88 5.78 -7.55 -10.66
C VAL A 88 4.65 -8.20 -11.44
N SER A 89 3.43 -7.84 -11.09
CA SER A 89 2.20 -8.36 -11.69
C SER A 89 1.27 -7.23 -12.11
N GLY A 90 0.53 -7.41 -13.20
CA GLY A 90 -0.45 -6.46 -13.71
C GLY A 90 -1.86 -6.68 -13.15
N ASN A 91 -2.86 -6.02 -13.75
CA ASN A 91 -4.26 -5.98 -13.30
C ASN A 91 -4.87 -7.35 -12.96
N ASN A 92 -4.53 -8.41 -13.70
CA ASN A 92 -5.13 -9.73 -13.55
C ASN A 92 -4.14 -10.74 -12.94
N GLY A 93 -3.10 -10.25 -12.27
CA GLY A 93 -2.03 -11.09 -11.72
C GLY A 93 -1.07 -11.64 -12.77
N GLN A 94 -1.20 -11.26 -14.04
CA GLN A 94 -0.23 -11.66 -15.06
C GLN A 94 1.12 -11.05 -14.76
N LYS A 95 2.19 -11.84 -14.91
CA LYS A 95 3.54 -11.36 -14.69
C LYS A 95 3.88 -10.27 -15.71
N VAL A 96 4.36 -9.13 -15.24
CA VAL A 96 4.87 -8.05 -16.10
C VAL A 96 6.35 -8.26 -16.33
N ASN A 97 6.79 -8.17 -17.59
CA ASN A 97 8.19 -8.35 -17.93
C ASN A 97 8.96 -7.06 -17.63
N ALA A 98 9.93 -7.17 -16.72
CA ALA A 98 10.79 -6.08 -16.31
C ALA A 98 12.19 -6.61 -16.02
N ASN A 99 13.19 -5.85 -16.44
CA ASN A 99 14.56 -6.00 -16.03
C ASN A 99 14.68 -5.44 -14.60
N ILE A 100 14.85 -6.36 -13.64
CA ILE A 100 15.00 -6.01 -12.24
C ILE A 100 16.50 -5.88 -11.95
N SER A 101 16.90 -4.74 -11.41
CA SER A 101 18.23 -4.54 -10.84
C SER A 101 18.12 -3.97 -9.44
N ILE A 102 19.13 -4.23 -8.62
CA ILE A 102 19.18 -3.68 -7.27
C ILE A 102 20.45 -2.85 -7.16
N ASN A 103 20.29 -1.59 -6.80
CA ASN A 103 21.37 -0.68 -6.53
C ASN A 103 21.27 -0.24 -5.07
N GLU A 104 22.22 -0.68 -4.23
CA GLU A 104 22.22 -0.44 -2.79
C GLU A 104 20.88 -0.88 -2.13
N LYS A 105 20.08 0.08 -1.67
CA LYS A 105 18.73 -0.13 -1.10
C LYS A 105 17.62 0.30 -2.04
N THR A 106 17.89 0.39 -3.35
CA THR A 106 16.91 0.77 -4.36
C THR A 106 16.68 -0.39 -5.32
N ILE A 107 15.43 -0.86 -5.39
CA ILE A 107 15.00 -1.81 -6.42
C ILE A 107 14.59 -1.00 -7.64
N ILE A 108 15.16 -1.31 -8.79
CA ILE A 108 14.85 -0.69 -10.07
C ILE A 108 14.13 -1.72 -10.93
N LEU A 109 12.95 -1.35 -11.40
CA LEU A 109 12.09 -2.13 -12.28
C LEU A 109 12.04 -1.40 -13.63
N ALA A 110 12.93 -1.77 -14.56
CA ALA A 110 12.92 -1.23 -15.91
C ALA A 110 12.04 -2.11 -16.80
N PHE A 111 10.89 -1.59 -17.24
CA PHE A 111 9.93 -2.39 -17.99
C PHE A 111 10.41 -2.59 -19.43
N ASN A 112 10.37 -3.84 -19.90
CA ASN A 112 10.77 -4.17 -21.27
C ASN A 112 9.81 -3.54 -22.29
N GLU A 113 8.53 -3.48 -21.95
CA GLU A 113 7.50 -2.73 -22.64
C GLU A 113 6.92 -1.71 -21.66
N PRO A 114 6.78 -0.43 -22.04
CA PRO A 114 6.22 0.58 -21.16
C PRO A 114 4.84 0.18 -20.64
N VAL A 115 4.61 0.37 -19.34
CA VAL A 115 3.32 0.08 -18.73
C VAL A 115 2.33 1.16 -19.15
N SER A 116 1.25 0.76 -19.81
CA SER A 116 0.26 1.68 -20.36
C SER A 116 -0.55 2.39 -19.26
N PRO A 117 -1.13 3.56 -19.57
CA PRO A 117 -2.14 4.18 -18.74
C PRO A 117 -3.33 3.25 -18.49
N ASN A 118 -4.15 3.58 -17.48
CA ASN A 118 -5.30 2.79 -17.03
C ASN A 118 -4.91 1.35 -16.60
N SER A 119 -3.80 1.22 -15.87
CA SER A 119 -3.29 -0.06 -15.41
C SER A 119 -2.90 -0.02 -13.93
N LYS A 120 -2.83 -1.21 -13.33
CA LYS A 120 -2.44 -1.43 -11.95
C LYS A 120 -1.30 -2.43 -11.92
N LEU A 121 -0.35 -2.13 -11.05
CA LEU A 121 0.79 -3.00 -10.78
C LEU A 121 0.76 -3.42 -9.32
N GLU A 122 0.95 -4.71 -9.07
CA GLU A 122 1.31 -5.24 -7.76
C GLU A 122 2.79 -5.61 -7.79
N ILE A 123 3.55 -5.08 -6.83
CA ILE A 123 4.97 -5.33 -6.68
C ILE A 123 5.18 -6.06 -5.36
N ASP A 124 5.50 -7.33 -5.46
CA ASP A 124 5.78 -8.21 -4.34
C ASP A 124 7.28 -8.20 -4.04
N ILE A 125 7.63 -7.94 -2.78
CA ILE A 125 8.97 -8.08 -2.24
C ILE A 125 8.91 -9.17 -1.15
N LYS A 126 9.56 -10.30 -1.41
CA LYS A 126 9.51 -11.52 -0.58
C LYS A 126 10.69 -11.58 0.38
N ASN A 127 10.57 -12.47 1.37
CA ASN A 127 11.63 -12.78 2.34
C ASN A 127 12.12 -11.54 3.12
N ILE A 128 11.18 -10.67 3.49
CA ILE A 128 11.44 -9.48 4.29
C ILE A 128 11.42 -9.85 5.76
N ARG A 129 12.53 -9.62 6.44
CA ARG A 129 12.63 -9.60 7.90
C ARG A 129 12.30 -8.20 8.41
N GLN A 130 11.10 -8.03 8.94
CA GLN A 130 10.62 -6.78 9.52
C GLN A 130 10.73 -6.78 11.05
N PRO A 131 10.83 -5.59 11.67
CA PRO A 131 10.87 -5.49 13.13
C PRO A 131 9.50 -5.84 13.72
N LEU A 132 9.50 -6.41 14.93
CA LEU A 132 8.27 -6.77 15.64
C LEU A 132 7.68 -5.61 16.48
N ARG A 133 8.46 -4.54 16.67
CA ARG A 133 8.11 -3.36 17.47
C ARG A 133 8.66 -2.09 16.82
N GLY A 134 8.06 -0.95 17.14
CA GLY A 134 8.55 0.37 16.74
C GLY A 134 8.02 0.81 15.37
N ASN A 135 8.80 1.66 14.69
CA ASN A 135 8.38 2.23 13.41
C ASN A 135 8.38 1.17 12.32
N GLY A 136 7.20 0.92 11.76
CA GLY A 136 7.08 0.03 10.61
C GLY A 136 7.72 0.60 9.33
N PRO A 137 8.03 -0.26 8.36
CA PRO A 137 8.73 0.13 7.15
C PRO A 137 7.93 1.11 6.28
N VAL A 138 8.65 2.09 5.73
CA VAL A 138 8.11 3.09 4.80
C VAL A 138 8.91 3.06 3.51
N TYR A 139 8.31 2.53 2.45
CA TYR A 139 8.89 2.54 1.10
C TYR A 139 8.58 3.87 0.44
N ARG A 140 9.52 4.38 -0.36
CA ARG A 140 9.28 5.51 -1.26
C ARG A 140 9.34 5.00 -2.70
N LEU A 141 8.31 5.30 -3.48
CA LEU A 141 8.21 4.86 -4.85
C LEU A 141 8.37 6.05 -5.77
N PHE A 142 9.16 5.85 -6.82
CA PHE A 142 9.41 6.80 -7.88
C PHE A 142 9.09 6.17 -9.22
N ALA A 143 8.62 6.95 -10.17
CA ALA A 143 8.36 6.51 -11.53
C ALA A 143 9.08 7.40 -12.54
N LYS A 144 9.45 6.81 -13.67
CA LYS A 144 9.96 7.52 -14.84
C LYS A 144 9.02 7.22 -16.01
N SER A 145 8.58 8.27 -16.69
CA SER A 145 7.72 8.14 -17.87
C SER A 145 8.55 7.85 -19.12
N VAL A 146 7.92 7.39 -20.19
CA VAL A 146 8.62 7.18 -21.48
C VAL A 146 9.16 8.50 -22.07
N ASN A 147 8.48 9.62 -21.81
CA ASN A 147 8.79 10.93 -22.39
C ASN A 147 9.61 11.84 -21.45
N SER A 148 10.14 11.31 -20.35
CA SER A 148 10.87 12.10 -19.36
C SER A 148 12.03 11.31 -18.80
N ASP A 149 13.20 11.94 -18.74
CA ASP A 149 14.36 11.35 -18.08
C ASP A 149 14.34 11.50 -16.55
N THR A 150 13.44 12.34 -16.05
CA THR A 150 13.31 12.65 -14.63
C THR A 150 12.45 11.60 -13.92
N SER A 151 12.97 11.10 -12.79
CA SER A 151 12.19 10.25 -11.89
C SER A 151 11.41 11.11 -10.89
N ILE A 152 10.09 10.91 -10.82
CA ILE A 152 9.19 11.64 -9.91
C ILE A 152 8.72 10.73 -8.79
N GLN A 153 8.59 11.25 -7.56
CA GLN A 153 8.02 10.48 -6.47
C GLN A 153 6.52 10.31 -6.67
N ILE A 154 6.05 9.07 -6.72
CA ILE A 154 4.64 8.71 -6.96
C ILE A 154 3.89 8.33 -5.67
N GLY A 155 4.61 8.11 -4.57
CA GLY A 155 3.99 7.91 -3.27
C GLY A 155 4.86 7.20 -2.26
N ILE A 156 4.22 6.78 -1.17
CA ILE A 156 4.81 6.00 -0.11
C ILE A 156 3.92 4.81 0.23
N ALA A 157 4.54 3.70 0.64
CA ALA A 157 3.84 2.54 1.18
C ALA A 157 4.32 2.28 2.59
N ARG A 158 3.40 2.37 3.56
CA ARG A 158 3.69 2.26 4.99
C ARG A 158 3.08 1.01 5.57
N PHE A 159 3.91 0.18 6.19
CA PHE A 159 3.48 -1.00 6.90
C PHE A 159 3.40 -0.70 8.39
N ARG A 160 2.33 -1.18 9.03
CA ARG A 160 2.17 -1.05 10.47
C ARG A 160 2.83 -2.24 11.15
N VAL A 161 3.68 -1.94 12.11
CA VAL A 161 4.18 -2.90 13.08
C VAL A 161 3.47 -2.58 14.39
N ASN A 162 3.05 -3.60 15.14
CA ASN A 162 2.33 -3.34 16.39
C ASN A 162 3.22 -2.56 17.36
N ASN A 163 2.69 -1.45 17.87
CA ASN A 163 3.12 -0.87 19.13
C ASN A 163 2.24 -1.49 20.22
N ASN A 164 2.85 -2.08 21.24
CA ASN A 164 2.13 -2.43 22.47
C ASN A 164 1.87 -1.16 23.28
#